data_AF-A0A090QJE3-F1
#
_entry.id   AF-A0A090QJE3-F1
#
_cell.length_a   1.000
_cell.length_b   1.000
_cell.length_c   1.000
_cell.angle_alpha   90.00
_cell.angle_beta   90.00
_cell.angle_gamma   90.00
#
_symmetry.space_group_name_H-M   'P 1'
#
loop_
_entity.id
_entity.type
_entity.pdbx_description
1 polymer ?
#
loop_
_entity_poly.entity_id
_entity_poly.type
_entity_poly.pdbx_seq_one_letter_code
_entity_poly.pdbx_strand_id
1 'polypeptide(L)'
;MTTRTKRINNVAIVGGTHGNEFSGIYLLRKWQQQASDITRGSFSTQTVFANPQAFEANKRYLDCDMNRQFGLDDLANPELANYEQSRAKAINAQLGPKGDAKTDFIIDLHNTTSNMGPSLILLRQDTFNRQLGAYVKAIWRTLLWYWKIRFP
;
A
#
# COMPACT_ATOMS: atom_id res chain seq x y z
N MET A 1 -31.93 6.89 -2.47
CA MET A 1 -31.20 6.48 -1.26
C MET A 1 -29.87 7.21 -1.23
N THR A 2 -29.72 8.21 -0.37
CA THR A 2 -28.50 9.00 -0.21
C THR A 2 -27.45 8.11 0.45
N THR A 3 -26.53 7.55 -0.32
CA THR A 3 -25.36 6.85 0.23
C THR A 3 -24.50 7.89 0.94
N ARG A 4 -24.65 8.01 2.25
CA ARG A 4 -23.78 8.82 3.09
C ARG A 4 -22.37 8.26 2.93
N THR A 5 -21.54 8.93 2.12
CA THR A 5 -20.14 8.56 1.91
C THR A 5 -19.43 8.58 3.25
N LYS A 6 -18.95 7.42 3.71
CA LYS A 6 -18.13 7.32 4.92
C LYS A 6 -16.92 8.23 4.74
N ARG A 7 -16.77 9.20 5.65
CA ARG A 7 -15.62 10.12 5.64
C ARG A 7 -14.35 9.31 5.92
N ILE A 8 -13.32 9.50 5.11
CA ILE A 8 -11.99 8.93 5.33
C ILE A 8 -11.26 9.83 6.32
N ASN A 9 -10.88 9.28 7.47
CA ASN A 9 -10.14 10.00 8.51
C ASN A 9 -8.73 9.44 8.69
N ASN A 10 -8.51 8.15 8.45
CA ASN A 10 -7.21 7.50 8.64
C ASN A 10 -6.78 6.75 7.37
N VAL A 11 -5.64 7.16 6.81
CA VAL A 11 -5.03 6.55 5.63
C VAL A 11 -3.68 5.93 5.98
N ALA A 12 -3.43 4.71 5.53
CA ALA A 12 -2.11 4.10 5.60
C ALA A 12 -1.49 3.99 4.21
N ILE A 13 -0.23 4.38 4.08
CA ILE A 13 0.59 4.11 2.90
C ILE A 13 1.58 3.01 3.27
N VAL A 14 1.45 1.87 2.59
CA VAL A 14 2.24 0.67 2.81
C VAL A 14 3.24 0.54 1.68
N GLY A 15 4.46 0.15 2.02
CA GLY A 15 5.54 -0.09 1.06
C GLY A 15 6.42 -1.24 1.55
N GLY A 16 7.05 -1.92 0.59
CA GLY A 16 7.88 -3.08 0.89
C GLY A 16 7.09 -4.27 1.40
N THR A 17 5.87 -4.49 0.91
CA THR A 17 5.14 -5.76 1.10
C THR A 17 5.95 -6.92 0.51
N HIS A 18 6.60 -6.67 -0.63
CA HIS A 18 7.68 -7.51 -1.15
C HIS A 18 9.02 -6.80 -0.94
N GLY A 19 9.99 -7.48 -0.36
CA GLY A 19 11.25 -6.87 0.06
C GLY A 19 12.15 -6.37 -1.08
N ASN A 20 11.99 -6.89 -2.29
CA ASN A 20 12.75 -6.50 -3.48
C ASN A 20 12.04 -5.48 -4.39
N GLU A 21 10.92 -4.90 -3.94
CA GLU A 21 10.20 -3.85 -4.65
C GLU A 21 10.50 -2.48 -4.03
N PHE A 22 11.56 -1.87 -4.52
CA PHE A 22 12.24 -0.76 -3.85
C PHE A 22 11.48 0.58 -3.87
N SER A 23 10.66 0.87 -4.89
CA SER A 23 10.07 2.21 -5.04
C SER A 23 9.22 2.60 -3.83
N GLY A 24 8.37 1.69 -3.35
CA GLY A 24 7.57 1.91 -2.15
C GLY A 24 8.44 2.17 -0.93
N ILE A 25 9.46 1.35 -0.71
CA ILE A 25 10.37 1.42 0.45
C ILE A 25 11.08 2.77 0.52
N TYR A 26 11.67 3.22 -0.60
CA TYR A 26 12.37 4.50 -0.63
C TYR A 26 11.43 5.70 -0.55
N LEU A 27 10.21 5.60 -1.09
CA LEU A 27 9.18 6.64 -0.89
C LEU A 27 8.81 6.77 0.59
N LEU A 28 8.66 5.66 1.32
CA LEU A 28 8.43 5.72 2.78
C LEU A 28 9.59 6.42 3.49
N ARG A 29 10.84 6.09 3.18
CA ARG A 29 12.02 6.75 3.76
C ARG A 29 12.03 8.26 3.47
N LYS A 30 11.69 8.66 2.23
CA LYS A 30 11.55 10.06 1.86
C LYS A 30 10.49 10.75 2.71
N TRP A 31 9.29 10.16 2.84
CA TRP A 31 8.19 10.77 3.60
C TRP A 31 8.40 10.75 5.11
N GLN A 32 9.25 9.87 5.65
CA GLN A 32 9.70 9.97 7.04
C GLN A 32 10.56 11.23 7.27
N GLN A 33 11.34 11.65 6.28
CA GLN A 33 12.14 12.87 6.34
C GLN A 33 11.31 14.12 5.99
N GLN A 34 10.34 14.00 5.08
CA GLN A 34 9.48 15.08 4.60
C GLN A 34 8.00 14.69 4.63
N ALA A 35 7.41 14.63 5.83
CA ALA A 35 6.02 14.21 6.01
C ALA A 35 5.00 15.13 5.31
N SER A 36 5.34 16.42 5.10
CA SER A 36 4.44 17.39 4.47
C SER A 36 3.94 16.98 3.08
N ASP A 37 4.71 16.18 2.33
CA ASP A 37 4.33 15.69 1.00
C ASP A 37 3.03 14.86 1.04
N ILE A 38 2.80 14.15 2.14
CA ILE A 38 1.66 13.24 2.34
C ILE A 38 0.68 13.70 3.43
N THR A 39 0.95 14.82 4.11
CA THR A 39 0.04 15.42 5.07
C THR A 39 -1.13 16.10 4.36
N ARG A 40 -2.35 15.88 4.86
CA ARG A 40 -3.57 16.55 4.39
C ARG A 40 -4.35 17.06 5.59
N GLY A 41 -5.07 18.17 5.44
CA GLY A 41 -5.85 18.75 6.54
C GLY A 41 -7.13 17.99 6.90
N SER A 42 -7.57 17.06 6.05
CA SER A 42 -8.85 16.36 6.20
C SER A 42 -8.77 14.96 6.81
N PHE A 43 -7.57 14.34 6.80
CA PHE A 43 -7.32 12.99 7.31
C PHE A 43 -5.88 12.84 7.80
N SER A 44 -5.64 11.86 8.68
CA SER A 44 -4.31 11.48 9.13
C SER A 44 -3.68 10.47 8.16
N THR A 45 -2.37 10.60 7.95
CA THR A 45 -1.59 9.68 7.12
C THR A 45 -0.55 9.00 8.00
N GLN A 46 -0.51 7.66 7.97
CA GLN A 46 0.59 6.86 8.54
C GLN A 46 1.32 6.09 7.44
N THR A 47 2.62 5.85 7.63
CA THR A 47 3.42 5.02 6.72
C THR A 47 3.77 3.69 7.39
N VAL A 48 3.79 2.60 6.62
CA VAL A 48 4.09 1.26 7.13
C VAL A 48 5.09 0.56 6.23
N PHE A 49 6.26 0.24 6.77
CA PHE A 49 7.22 -0.64 6.12
C PHE A 49 6.87 -2.10 6.43
N ALA A 50 6.28 -2.80 5.45
CA ALA A 50 5.60 -4.07 5.70
C ALA A 50 6.55 -5.24 6.00
N ASN A 51 7.52 -5.47 5.12
CA ASN A 51 8.43 -6.62 5.18
C ASN A 51 9.93 -6.21 5.29
N PRO A 52 10.39 -5.72 6.46
CA PRO A 52 11.79 -5.32 6.63
C PRO A 52 12.81 -6.45 6.43
N GLN A 53 12.57 -7.67 6.93
CA GLN A 53 13.58 -8.72 6.82
C GLN A 53 13.70 -9.27 5.40
N ALA A 54 12.61 -9.34 4.62
CA ALA A 54 12.74 -9.68 3.21
C ALA A 54 13.49 -8.60 2.43
N PHE A 55 13.34 -7.32 2.79
CA PHE A 55 14.13 -6.23 2.21
C PHE A 55 15.62 -6.36 2.55
N GLU A 56 15.96 -6.59 3.82
CA GLU A 56 17.36 -6.82 4.23
C GLU A 56 17.98 -8.03 3.52
N ALA A 57 17.19 -9.07 3.24
CA ALA A 57 17.61 -10.22 2.47
C ALA A 57 17.58 -10.02 0.94
N ASN A 58 17.14 -8.86 0.45
CA ASN A 58 16.87 -8.56 -0.96
C ASN A 58 16.03 -9.65 -1.66
N LYS A 59 14.96 -10.07 -1.00
CA LYS A 59 14.03 -11.11 -1.48
C LYS A 59 12.61 -10.59 -1.51
N ARG A 60 11.77 -11.24 -2.31
CA ARG A 60 10.33 -10.99 -2.32
C ARG A 60 9.71 -11.27 -0.94
N TYR A 61 10.09 -12.40 -0.34
CA TYR A 61 9.72 -12.86 1.00
C TYR A 61 10.78 -13.85 1.52
N LEU A 62 10.74 -14.18 2.81
CA LEU A 62 11.60 -15.19 3.45
C LEU A 62 10.93 -16.56 3.47
N ASP A 63 9.76 -16.69 4.09
CA ASP A 63 9.08 -17.98 4.29
C ASP A 63 7.91 -18.14 3.31
N CYS A 64 7.06 -17.12 3.17
CA CYS A 64 5.90 -17.16 2.28
C CYS A 64 5.48 -15.78 1.78
N ASP A 65 4.71 -15.72 0.70
CA ASP A 65 4.24 -14.45 0.16
C ASP A 65 3.31 -13.72 1.15
N MET A 66 3.78 -12.59 1.70
CA MET A 66 3.04 -11.78 2.68
C MET A 66 1.69 -11.30 2.16
N ASN A 67 1.58 -11.00 0.86
CA ASN A 67 0.34 -10.54 0.23
C ASN A 67 -0.72 -11.66 0.09
N ARG A 68 -0.45 -12.83 0.70
CA ARG A 68 -1.39 -13.95 0.85
C ARG A 68 -1.74 -14.27 2.30
N GLN A 69 -1.11 -13.61 3.29
CA GLN A 69 -1.23 -13.97 4.72
C GLN A 69 -2.24 -13.11 5.51
N PHE A 70 -3.13 -12.38 4.82
CA PHE A 70 -4.13 -11.51 5.46
C PHE A 70 -5.54 -12.13 5.45
N GLY A 71 -5.70 -13.45 5.25
CA GLY A 71 -6.98 -14.13 5.44
C GLY A 71 -7.49 -13.96 6.88
N LEU A 72 -8.81 -13.88 7.09
CA LEU A 72 -9.35 -13.75 8.45
C LEU A 72 -8.98 -14.96 9.32
N ASP A 73 -9.10 -16.16 8.75
CA ASP A 73 -8.74 -17.41 9.42
C ASP A 73 -7.22 -17.47 9.69
N ASP A 74 -6.39 -17.04 8.74
CA ASP A 74 -4.94 -17.02 8.90
C ASP A 74 -4.49 -16.07 10.01
N LEU A 75 -5.10 -14.89 10.09
CA LEU A 75 -4.82 -13.89 11.10
C LEU A 75 -5.27 -14.34 12.49
N ALA A 76 -6.33 -15.14 12.59
CA ALA A 76 -6.85 -15.69 13.83
C ALA A 76 -6.13 -16.97 14.27
N ASN A 77 -5.48 -17.69 13.36
CA ASN A 77 -4.83 -18.97 13.66
C ASN A 77 -3.47 -18.77 14.34
N PRO A 78 -3.29 -19.09 15.64
CA PRO A 78 -2.04 -18.90 16.35
C PRO A 78 -0.88 -19.76 15.82
N GLU A 79 -1.18 -20.91 15.20
CA GLU A 79 -0.17 -21.85 14.68
C GLU A 79 0.59 -21.32 13.46
N LEU A 80 0.01 -20.36 12.74
CA LEU A 80 0.68 -19.68 11.62
C LEU A 80 1.68 -18.65 12.13
N ALA A 81 2.90 -19.10 12.43
CA ALA A 81 3.90 -18.30 13.14
C ALA A 81 5.21 -18.08 12.36
N ASN A 82 5.25 -18.40 11.05
CA ASN A 82 6.42 -18.03 10.24
C ASN A 82 6.58 -16.51 10.15
N TYR A 83 7.66 -16.03 9.55
CA TYR A 83 7.99 -14.61 9.59
C TYR A 83 6.89 -13.74 8.94
N GLU A 84 6.49 -14.02 7.70
CA GLU A 84 5.46 -13.22 7.03
C GLU A 84 4.07 -13.34 7.67
N GLN A 85 3.71 -14.51 8.22
CA GLN A 85 2.45 -14.69 8.95
C GLN A 85 2.44 -13.86 10.24
N SER A 86 3.54 -13.88 10.99
CA SER A 86 3.72 -13.07 12.21
C SER A 86 3.69 -11.58 11.88
N ARG A 87 4.33 -11.16 10.78
CA ARG A 87 4.28 -9.78 10.28
C ARG A 87 2.88 -9.36 9.84
N ALA A 88 2.13 -10.21 9.15
CA ALA A 88 0.76 -9.93 8.75
C ALA A 88 -0.15 -9.71 9.98
N LYS A 89 0.00 -10.54 11.03
CA LYS A 89 -0.69 -10.34 12.32
C LYS A 89 -0.31 -9.03 12.99
N ALA A 90 0.97 -8.67 13.01
CA ALA A 90 1.43 -7.40 13.57
C ALA A 90 0.86 -6.18 12.80
N ILE A 91 0.86 -6.24 11.46
CA ILE A 91 0.26 -5.19 10.61
C ILE A 91 -1.26 -5.14 10.83
N ASN A 92 -1.92 -6.29 10.99
CA ASN A 92 -3.34 -6.33 11.30
C ASN A 92 -3.67 -5.69 12.66
N ALA A 93 -2.84 -5.87 13.68
CA ALA A 93 -2.97 -5.14 14.94
C ALA A 93 -2.70 -3.62 14.76
N GLN A 94 -1.76 -3.25 13.89
CA GLN A 94 -1.42 -1.86 13.61
C GLN A 94 -2.48 -1.12 12.79
N LEU A 95 -3.08 -1.75 11.78
CA LEU A 95 -3.98 -1.10 10.80
C LEU A 95 -5.43 -1.55 10.91
N GLY A 96 -5.65 -2.77 11.36
CA GLY A 96 -6.94 -3.41 11.50
C GLY A 96 -7.59 -3.15 12.87
N PRO A 97 -8.21 -4.19 13.48
CA PRO A 97 -8.31 -5.57 12.99
C PRO A 97 -9.12 -5.68 11.68
N LYS A 98 -8.74 -6.59 10.78
CA LYS A 98 -9.47 -6.82 9.52
C LYS A 98 -10.92 -7.24 9.82
N GLY A 99 -11.88 -6.58 9.17
CA GLY A 99 -13.31 -6.71 9.46
C GLY A 99 -13.85 -5.57 10.33
N ASP A 100 -13.02 -4.99 11.19
CA ASP A 100 -13.33 -3.82 12.02
C ASP A 100 -12.12 -2.88 12.09
N ALA A 101 -11.63 -2.47 10.92
CA ALA A 101 -10.37 -1.77 10.81
C ALA A 101 -10.48 -0.32 11.28
N LYS A 102 -9.53 0.13 12.13
CA LYS A 102 -9.38 1.54 12.49
C LYS A 102 -8.84 2.41 11.35
N THR A 103 -8.23 1.79 10.34
CA THR A 103 -7.77 2.43 9.10
C THR A 103 -8.89 2.41 8.07
N ASP A 104 -9.25 3.57 7.53
CA ASP A 104 -10.34 3.69 6.55
C ASP A 104 -9.88 3.32 5.14
N PHE A 105 -8.63 3.60 4.81
CA PHE A 105 -8.08 3.38 3.48
C PHE A 105 -6.59 3.02 3.50
N ILE A 106 -6.19 2.04 2.69
CA ILE A 106 -4.81 1.56 2.57
C ILE A 106 -4.37 1.70 1.12
N ILE A 107 -3.22 2.33 0.90
CA ILE A 107 -2.53 2.39 -0.39
C ILE A 107 -1.26 1.55 -0.26
N ASP A 108 -1.20 0.42 -0.96
CA ASP A 108 -0.03 -0.46 -0.96
C ASP A 108 0.76 -0.28 -2.26
N LEU A 109 2.05 0.04 -2.14
CA LEU A 109 2.92 0.41 -3.26
C LEU A 109 3.73 -0.79 -3.73
N HIS A 110 3.56 -1.14 -5.01
CA HIS A 110 4.21 -2.29 -5.64
C HIS A 110 4.98 -1.89 -6.90
N ASN A 111 5.99 -2.69 -7.23
CA ASN A 111 6.66 -2.68 -8.51
C ASN A 111 6.39 -4.00 -9.26
N THR A 112 6.60 -3.98 -10.56
CA THR A 112 6.55 -5.20 -11.39
C THR A 112 7.65 -5.13 -12.44
N THR A 113 8.19 -6.29 -12.83
CA THR A 113 9.12 -6.41 -13.95
C THR A 113 8.41 -6.37 -15.30
N SER A 114 7.09 -6.56 -15.31
CA SER A 114 6.26 -6.46 -16.51
C SER A 114 6.14 -5.00 -16.98
N ASN A 115 6.05 -4.79 -18.29
CA ASN A 115 5.86 -3.47 -18.88
C ASN A 115 4.39 -2.97 -18.74
N MET A 116 3.94 -2.75 -17.50
CA MET A 116 2.58 -2.31 -17.20
C MET A 116 2.43 -0.79 -17.12
N GLY A 117 3.54 -0.05 -17.04
CA GLY A 117 3.53 1.38 -16.74
C GLY A 117 2.83 1.69 -15.40
N PRO A 118 2.47 2.96 -15.15
CA PRO A 118 1.68 3.35 -13.99
C PRO A 118 0.33 2.62 -13.96
N SER A 119 0.14 1.77 -12.95
CA SER A 119 -1.04 0.91 -12.82
C SER A 119 -1.69 1.10 -11.46
N LEU A 120 -3.03 1.10 -11.43
CA LEU A 120 -3.83 1.12 -10.21
C LEU A 120 -4.68 -0.14 -10.14
N ILE A 121 -4.46 -0.96 -9.13
CA ILE A 121 -5.23 -2.20 -8.91
C ILE A 121 -6.34 -1.90 -7.89
N LEU A 122 -7.60 -1.94 -8.33
CA LEU A 122 -8.77 -1.73 -7.48
C LEU A 122 -9.36 -3.08 -7.06
N LEU A 123 -9.42 -3.35 -5.76
CA LEU A 123 -9.90 -4.63 -5.22
C LEU A 123 -11.43 -4.74 -5.18
N ARG A 124 -12.14 -3.60 -5.23
CA ARG A 124 -13.60 -3.53 -5.20
C ARG A 124 -14.11 -2.68 -6.34
N GLN A 125 -15.28 -3.04 -6.86
CA GLN A 125 -15.95 -2.33 -7.93
C GLN A 125 -17.07 -1.40 -7.41
N ASP A 126 -16.98 -0.93 -6.17
CA ASP A 126 -17.94 0.04 -5.63
C ASP A 126 -17.76 1.44 -6.25
N THR A 127 -18.75 2.31 -6.03
CA THR A 127 -18.78 3.67 -6.57
C THR A 127 -17.54 4.47 -6.18
N PHE A 128 -17.06 4.34 -4.94
CA PHE A 128 -15.90 5.06 -4.45
C PHE A 128 -14.63 4.66 -5.20
N ASN A 129 -14.34 3.36 -5.32
CA ASN A 129 -13.15 2.86 -6.02
C ASN A 129 -13.16 3.23 -7.51
N ARG A 130 -14.32 3.19 -8.17
CA ARG A 130 -14.46 3.63 -9.57
C ARG A 130 -14.17 5.12 -9.73
N GLN A 131 -14.71 5.96 -8.84
CA GLN A 131 -14.46 7.40 -8.85
C GLN A 131 -12.99 7.73 -8.58
N LEU A 132 -12.35 7.04 -7.63
CA LEU A 132 -10.91 7.15 -7.37
C LEU A 132 -10.09 6.82 -8.62
N GLY A 133 -10.36 5.68 -9.27
CA GLY A 133 -9.67 5.29 -10.50
C GLY A 133 -9.86 6.29 -11.64
N ALA A 134 -11.08 6.81 -11.82
CA ALA A 134 -11.37 7.85 -12.80
C ALA A 134 -10.59 9.15 -12.51
N TYR A 135 -10.54 9.58 -11.25
CA TYR A 135 -9.82 10.78 -10.82
C TYR A 135 -8.30 10.65 -11.04
N VAL A 136 -7.69 9.53 -10.62
CA VAL A 136 -6.26 9.27 -10.83
C VAL A 136 -5.92 9.27 -12.32
N LYS A 137 -6.74 8.60 -13.15
CA LYS A 137 -6.58 8.58 -14.60
C LYS A 137 -6.70 9.97 -15.22
N ALA A 138 -7.61 10.82 -14.73
CA ALA A 138 -7.77 12.18 -15.22
C ALA A 138 -6.54 13.04 -14.92
N ILE A 139 -5.97 12.95 -13.71
CA ILE A 139 -4.75 13.70 -13.34
C ILE A 139 -3.53 13.20 -14.11
N TRP A 140 -3.38 11.89 -14.29
CA TRP A 140 -2.25 11.32 -15.02
C TRP A 140 -2.21 11.73 -16.49
N ARG A 141 -3.36 11.99 -17.12
CA ARG A 141 -3.40 12.55 -18.49
C ARG A 141 -2.84 13.97 -18.57
N THR A 142 -2.86 14.72 -17.48
CA THR A 142 -2.34 16.09 -17.39
C THR A 142 -0.84 16.13 -17.05
N LEU A 143 -0.26 15.00 -16.60
CA LEU A 143 1.16 14.83 -16.28
C LEU A 143 1.85 13.93 -17.32
N LEU A 144 1.86 14.34 -18.58
CA LEU A 144 2.77 13.76 -19.58
C LEU A 144 4.19 14.21 -19.24
N TRP A 145 4.98 13.31 -18.64
CA TRP A 145 6.40 13.53 -18.42
C TRP A 145 7.14 13.63 -19.75
N TYR A 146 7.74 14.80 -20.03
CA TYR A 146 8.75 14.96 -21.07
C TYR A 146 9.98 14.12 -20.69
N TRP A 147 10.13 12.94 -21.27
CA TRP A 147 11.40 12.21 -21.22
C TRP A 147 12.20 12.54 -22.47
N LYS A 148 12.98 13.63 -22.43
CA LYS A 148 13.99 13.91 -23.45
C LYS A 148 15.30 13.27 -22.98
N ILE A 149 15.56 12.05 -23.43
CA ILE A 149 16.90 11.48 -23.34
C ILE A 149 17.79 12.31 -24.30
N ARG A 150 18.61 13.20 -23.75
CA ARG A 150 19.76 13.76 -24.47
C ARG A 150 20.94 12.89 -24.11
N PHE A 151 21.37 12.04 -25.04
CA PHE A 151 22.75 11.57 -25.04
C PHE A 151 23.63 12.65 -25.68
N PRO A 152 24.89 12.82 -25.26
CA PRO A 152 25.91 13.43 -26.12
C PRO A 152 26.09 12.61 -27.40
#